data_AF-A0A2V9FP59-F1
#
_entry.id   AF-A0A2V9FP59-F1
#
_cell.length_a   1.000
_cell.length_b   1.000
_cell.length_c   1.000
_cell.angle_alpha   90.00
_cell.angle_beta   90.00
_cell.angle_gamma   90.00
#
_symmetry.space_group_name_H-M   'P 1'
#
loop_
_entity.id
_entity.type
_entity.pdbx_description
1 polymer ?
#
loop_
_entity_poly.entity_id
_entity_poly.type
_entity_poly.pdbx_seq_one_letter_code
_entity_poly.pdbx_strand_id
1 'polypeptide(L)'
;MPSLTTDAPRLSVPPVRATASEHEGTRFDSSKVSPYLAMRNSLGVLLPLAAGIALNMPRGGVVVASGALNVAYSDGNDPYAQRAKRMLSSSILGALAVLLGSLSGSHNAAAVIIATLWAFAAGMFVAAGATAADLGVVSLVTLLIYAAQPLTSHLALISSALALGGGLLQTALSVALWPVRRYEPERRALASFFLALARSAEQPLSATSAPPATIHSTQAQEALSGLDRETSIEAVRYRALLSQAERVRLSLVMLSRLRIRMQRESLRHSSVQVLGDYLKDAAQALEAIGESLISGIPAEACKAILADCEALTLRLRQETDSLPPSFLAAVAKDARFQMDGLNGQLRATFDLAANATPTGQAAFVKQQAQQPWSLRLGGVVATLRANLNLPSSVFRHAIRLATLVAFGNGLERAFYWHRSYWLPMTIALVLKPEFTTTFSRGLLRI
;
A
#
# COMPACT_ATOMS: atom_id res chain seq x y z
N MET A 1 6.93 29.80 -78.55
CA MET A 1 8.11 30.45 -77.94
C MET A 1 7.64 31.26 -76.72
N PRO A 2 8.34 31.20 -75.59
CA PRO A 2 7.81 30.54 -74.40
C PRO A 2 7.32 31.49 -73.29
N SER A 3 6.33 31.01 -72.55
CA SER A 3 5.82 31.54 -71.29
C SER A 3 6.67 31.07 -70.11
N LEU A 4 7.26 32.01 -69.37
CA LEU A 4 7.91 31.78 -68.08
C LEU A 4 6.85 31.68 -66.98
N THR A 5 6.69 30.50 -66.40
CA THR A 5 5.99 30.31 -65.11
C THR A 5 6.99 29.92 -64.04
N THR A 6 7.11 30.80 -63.05
CA THR A 6 7.88 30.67 -61.81
C THR A 6 7.46 29.44 -61.00
N ASP A 7 8.41 28.53 -60.76
CA ASP A 7 8.30 27.43 -59.79
C ASP A 7 8.71 27.91 -58.39
N ALA A 8 7.82 27.74 -57.41
CA ALA A 8 8.13 27.86 -55.99
C ALA A 8 8.10 26.46 -55.35
N PRO A 9 9.08 26.09 -54.50
CA PRO A 9 9.18 24.74 -53.97
C PRO A 9 8.10 24.47 -52.90
N ARG A 10 7.23 23.49 -53.14
CA ARG A 10 6.34 22.92 -52.12
C ARG A 10 7.16 22.05 -51.17
N LEU A 11 7.30 22.49 -49.92
CA LEU A 11 7.76 21.66 -48.81
C LEU A 11 6.74 20.53 -48.56
N SER A 12 7.14 19.28 -48.84
CA SER A 12 6.38 18.08 -48.51
C SER A 12 6.53 17.76 -47.02
N VAL A 13 5.48 18.02 -46.24
CA VAL A 13 5.34 17.52 -44.87
C VAL A 13 5.08 16.01 -44.95
N PRO A 14 5.85 15.14 -44.25
CA PRO A 14 5.57 13.71 -44.27
C PRO A 14 4.28 13.40 -43.51
N PRO A 15 3.49 12.38 -43.93
CA PRO A 15 2.27 12.01 -43.23
C PRO A 15 2.61 11.45 -41.84
N VAL A 16 2.01 12.05 -40.81
CA VAL A 16 2.04 11.54 -39.43
C VAL A 16 1.37 10.16 -39.44
N ARG A 17 2.16 9.11 -39.17
CA ARG A 17 1.64 7.74 -38.95
C ARG A 17 0.75 7.73 -37.71
N ALA A 18 -0.56 7.77 -37.93
CA ALA A 18 -1.59 7.62 -36.91
C ALA A 18 -1.85 6.14 -36.55
N THR A 19 -0.81 5.37 -36.21
CA THR A 19 -0.97 3.91 -35.96
C THR A 19 -0.14 3.42 -34.77
N ALA A 20 -0.28 4.06 -33.61
CA ALA A 20 0.33 3.54 -32.38
C ALA A 20 -0.51 3.71 -31.09
N SER A 21 -1.70 4.33 -31.13
CA SER A 21 -2.49 4.62 -29.92
C SER A 21 -3.74 3.77 -29.71
N GLU A 22 -4.14 2.93 -30.67
CA GLU A 22 -5.40 2.17 -30.55
C GLU A 22 -5.26 0.82 -29.82
N HIS A 23 -4.04 0.30 -29.64
CA HIS A 23 -3.82 -1.02 -29.03
C HIS A 23 -3.44 -1.01 -27.54
N GLU A 24 -3.33 0.17 -26.92
CA GLU A 24 -2.98 0.28 -25.49
C GLU A 24 -4.22 0.25 -24.56
N GLY A 25 -5.43 0.43 -25.10
CA GLY A 25 -6.67 0.49 -24.33
C GLY A 25 -7.34 -0.85 -24.01
N THR A 26 -6.89 -1.96 -24.60
CA THR A 26 -7.56 -3.28 -24.48
C THR A 26 -6.81 -4.32 -23.68
N ARG A 27 -5.61 -3.99 -23.14
CA ARG A 27 -4.91 -4.89 -22.22
C ARG A 27 -5.62 -4.88 -20.87
N PHE A 28 -6.46 -5.89 -20.66
CA PHE A 28 -7.07 -6.19 -19.38
C PHE A 28 -5.97 -6.49 -18.36
N ASP A 29 -5.79 -5.57 -17.41
CA ASP A 29 -4.77 -5.66 -16.37
C ASP A 29 -5.25 -6.61 -15.25
N SER A 30 -5.09 -7.92 -15.51
CA SER A 30 -5.46 -8.99 -14.56
C SER A 30 -4.73 -8.90 -13.22
N SER A 31 -3.67 -8.10 -13.10
CA SER A 31 -2.93 -7.89 -11.84
C SER A 31 -3.75 -7.17 -10.77
N LYS A 32 -4.82 -6.46 -11.17
CA LYS A 32 -5.71 -5.72 -10.25
C LYS A 32 -6.89 -6.53 -9.71
N VAL A 33 -7.11 -7.73 -10.24
CA VAL A 33 -8.25 -8.58 -9.85
C VAL A 33 -7.79 -9.58 -8.80
N SER A 34 -8.24 -9.39 -7.56
CA SER A 34 -8.12 -10.42 -6.52
C SER A 34 -9.38 -11.29 -6.52
N PRO A 35 -9.38 -12.49 -7.13
CA PRO A 35 -10.57 -13.33 -7.23
C PRO A 35 -11.12 -13.72 -5.85
N TYR A 36 -10.23 -13.86 -4.86
CA TYR A 36 -10.62 -14.12 -3.48
C TYR A 36 -11.38 -12.95 -2.83
N LEU A 37 -10.90 -11.71 -3.01
CA LEU A 37 -11.58 -10.50 -2.53
C LEU A 37 -12.98 -10.39 -3.14
N ALA A 38 -13.09 -10.60 -4.46
CA ALA A 38 -14.35 -10.57 -5.19
C ALA A 38 -15.32 -11.67 -4.72
N MET A 39 -14.84 -12.90 -4.50
CA MET A 39 -15.67 -14.01 -4.02
C MET A 39 -16.23 -13.73 -2.63
N ARG A 40 -15.38 -13.30 -1.68
CA ARG A 40 -15.81 -12.98 -0.33
C ARG A 40 -16.80 -11.81 -0.28
N ASN A 41 -16.54 -10.75 -1.04
CA ASN A 41 -17.44 -9.60 -1.12
C ASN A 41 -18.78 -9.99 -1.73
N SER A 42 -18.77 -10.83 -2.76
CA SER A 42 -19.98 -11.40 -3.34
C SER A 42 -20.76 -12.23 -2.32
N LEU A 43 -20.09 -13.07 -1.53
CA LEU A 43 -20.73 -13.87 -0.47
C LEU A 43 -21.40 -12.99 0.59
N GLY A 44 -20.74 -11.92 1.04
CA GLY A 44 -21.32 -11.05 2.05
C GLY A 44 -22.53 -10.24 1.57
N VAL A 45 -22.70 -10.04 0.26
CA VAL A 45 -23.90 -9.42 -0.34
C VAL A 45 -24.98 -10.48 -0.63
N LEU A 46 -24.60 -11.66 -1.13
CA LEU A 46 -25.52 -12.73 -1.51
C LEU A 46 -26.20 -13.38 -0.30
N LEU A 47 -25.45 -13.62 0.79
CA LEU A 47 -25.96 -14.31 1.97
C LEU A 47 -27.18 -13.59 2.60
N PRO A 48 -27.14 -12.27 2.87
CA PRO A 48 -28.31 -11.55 3.37
C PRO A 48 -29.49 -11.54 2.41
N LEU A 49 -29.21 -11.46 1.10
CA LEU A 49 -30.25 -11.39 0.08
C LEU A 49 -30.99 -12.74 -0.02
N ALA A 50 -30.24 -13.85 -0.04
CA ALA A 50 -30.79 -15.21 -0.01
C ALA A 50 -31.57 -15.48 1.29
N ALA A 51 -31.01 -15.09 2.44
CA ALA A 51 -31.69 -15.23 3.73
C ALA A 51 -33.00 -14.41 3.79
N GLY A 52 -33.00 -13.18 3.26
CA GLY A 52 -34.19 -12.34 3.17
C GLY A 52 -35.29 -12.95 2.29
N ILE A 53 -34.93 -13.60 1.19
CA ILE A 53 -35.89 -14.34 0.35
C ILE A 53 -36.43 -15.56 1.10
N ALA A 54 -35.56 -16.36 1.73
CA ALA A 54 -35.94 -17.56 2.46
C ALA A 54 -36.86 -17.27 3.66
N LEU A 55 -36.68 -16.12 4.32
CA LEU A 55 -37.50 -15.67 5.46
C LEU A 55 -38.77 -14.90 5.04
N ASN A 56 -39.11 -14.84 3.75
CA ASN A 56 -40.22 -14.04 3.21
C ASN A 56 -40.13 -12.53 3.54
N MET A 57 -38.91 -12.01 3.73
CA MET A 57 -38.62 -10.60 4.01
C MET A 57 -37.67 -10.00 2.94
N PRO A 58 -38.06 -9.97 1.65
CA PRO A 58 -37.15 -9.59 0.56
C PRO A 58 -36.67 -8.15 0.66
N ARG A 59 -37.54 -7.22 1.12
CA ARG A 59 -37.16 -5.81 1.35
C ARG A 59 -36.07 -5.67 2.42
N GLY A 60 -36.19 -6.43 3.52
CA GLY A 60 -35.17 -6.45 4.58
C GLY A 60 -33.84 -7.00 4.07
N GLY A 61 -33.87 -8.10 3.32
CA GLY A 61 -32.68 -8.69 2.70
C GLY A 61 -31.94 -7.71 1.78
N VAL A 62 -32.67 -6.93 0.96
CA VAL A 62 -32.07 -5.91 0.09
C VAL A 62 -31.38 -4.80 0.89
N VAL A 63 -31.96 -4.36 2.01
CA VAL A 63 -31.34 -3.32 2.86
C VAL A 63 -30.05 -3.82 3.51
N VAL A 64 -30.06 -5.06 4.03
CA VAL A 64 -28.85 -5.67 4.60
C VAL A 64 -27.79 -5.87 3.52
N ALA A 65 -28.17 -6.38 2.34
CA ALA A 65 -27.26 -6.56 1.21
C ALA A 65 -26.68 -5.23 0.69
N SER A 66 -27.48 -4.16 0.66
CA SER A 66 -27.04 -2.80 0.30
C SER A 66 -26.01 -2.27 1.31
N GLY A 67 -26.24 -2.48 2.61
CA GLY A 67 -25.28 -2.15 3.66
C GLY A 67 -23.96 -2.92 3.51
N ALA A 68 -24.04 -4.22 3.23
CA ALA A 68 -22.87 -5.06 2.95
C ALA A 68 -22.11 -4.59 1.71
N LEU A 69 -22.81 -4.27 0.61
CA LEU A 69 -22.22 -3.78 -0.64
C LEU A 69 -21.47 -2.46 -0.43
N ASN A 70 -22.07 -1.51 0.29
CA ASN A 70 -21.44 -0.22 0.59
C ASN A 70 -20.12 -0.38 1.34
N VAL A 71 -20.08 -1.33 2.29
CA VAL A 71 -18.87 -1.63 3.05
C VAL A 71 -17.87 -2.45 2.25
N ALA A 72 -18.32 -3.27 1.30
CA ALA A 72 -17.46 -4.03 0.41
C ALA A 72 -16.61 -3.12 -0.50
N TYR A 73 -17.10 -1.94 -0.89
CA TYR A 73 -16.29 -0.92 -1.58
C TYR A 73 -15.13 -0.38 -0.72
N SER A 74 -15.30 -0.42 0.60
CA SER A 74 -14.24 -0.08 1.56
C SER A 74 -13.35 -1.26 1.91
N ASP A 75 -13.56 -2.43 1.31
CA ASP A 75 -12.69 -3.59 1.50
C ASP A 75 -11.46 -3.48 0.59
N GLY A 76 -10.29 -3.70 1.15
CA GLY A 76 -9.03 -3.52 0.44
C GLY A 76 -7.87 -4.23 1.13
N ASN A 77 -6.70 -4.11 0.50
CA ASN A 77 -5.48 -4.70 1.00
C ASN A 77 -4.86 -3.77 2.06
N ASP A 78 -5.50 -3.56 3.20
CA ASP A 78 -4.94 -2.78 4.30
C ASP A 78 -4.68 -3.67 5.53
N PRO A 79 -3.73 -3.31 6.41
CA PRO A 79 -3.51 -4.04 7.66
C PRO A 79 -4.80 -4.19 8.50
N TYR A 80 -4.93 -5.30 9.24
CA TYR A 80 -6.15 -5.73 9.95
C TYR A 80 -6.86 -4.59 10.70
N ALA A 81 -6.12 -3.87 11.55
CA ALA A 81 -6.69 -2.81 12.39
C ALA A 81 -7.15 -1.59 11.59
N GLN A 82 -6.44 -1.23 10.52
CA GLN A 82 -6.79 -0.09 9.67
C GLN A 82 -7.97 -0.43 8.77
N ARG A 83 -7.97 -1.63 8.21
CA ARG A 83 -9.07 -2.18 7.42
C ARG A 83 -10.36 -2.31 8.22
N ALA A 84 -10.30 -2.92 9.41
CA ALA A 84 -11.46 -3.05 10.30
C ALA A 84 -11.99 -1.67 10.69
N LYS A 85 -11.13 -0.71 11.04
CA LYS A 85 -11.54 0.67 11.32
C LYS A 85 -12.21 1.33 10.12
N ARG A 86 -11.66 1.18 8.91
CA ARG A 86 -12.24 1.74 7.69
C ARG A 86 -13.61 1.14 7.40
N MET A 87 -13.72 -0.19 7.42
CA MET A 87 -14.99 -0.89 7.16
C MET A 87 -16.04 -0.57 8.23
N LEU A 88 -15.63 -0.42 9.50
CA LEU A 88 -16.51 0.02 10.58
C LEU A 88 -16.96 1.47 10.37
N SER A 89 -16.05 2.38 10.01
CA SER A 89 -16.40 3.76 9.68
C SER A 89 -17.35 3.85 8.49
N SER A 90 -17.16 2.99 7.48
CA SER A 90 -18.05 2.86 6.34
C SER A 90 -19.42 2.32 6.73
N SER A 91 -19.47 1.37 7.66
CA SER A 91 -20.73 0.79 8.15
C SER A 91 -21.55 1.86 8.89
N ILE A 92 -20.90 2.64 9.76
CA ILE A 92 -21.53 3.73 10.51
C ILE A 92 -21.99 4.84 9.55
N LEU A 93 -21.11 5.29 8.65
CA LEU A 93 -21.44 6.35 7.70
C LEU A 93 -22.56 5.93 6.74
N GLY A 94 -22.53 4.68 6.27
CA GLY A 94 -23.59 4.10 5.44
C GLY A 94 -24.92 4.02 6.18
N ALA A 95 -24.93 3.59 7.44
CA ALA A 95 -26.13 3.55 8.27
C ALA A 95 -26.72 4.96 8.50
N LEU A 96 -25.87 5.96 8.80
CA LEU A 96 -26.30 7.35 8.92
C LEU A 96 -26.87 7.91 7.61
N ALA A 97 -26.26 7.57 6.47
CA ALA A 97 -26.77 7.94 5.14
C ALA A 97 -28.15 7.34 4.88
N VAL A 98 -28.37 6.06 5.22
CA VAL A 98 -29.68 5.39 5.12
C VAL A 98 -30.71 6.08 6.03
N LEU A 99 -30.36 6.36 7.29
CA LEU A 99 -31.26 6.99 8.26
C LEU A 99 -31.67 8.40 7.82
N LEU A 100 -30.70 9.24 7.50
CA LEU A 100 -30.95 10.63 7.12
C LEU A 100 -31.60 10.75 5.74
N GLY A 101 -31.23 9.90 4.79
CA GLY A 101 -31.90 9.80 3.50
C GLY A 101 -33.39 9.47 3.69
N SER A 102 -33.68 8.34 4.33
CA SER A 102 -35.07 7.87 4.50
C SER A 102 -35.96 8.82 5.32
N LEU A 103 -35.43 9.48 6.35
CA LEU A 103 -36.16 10.49 7.13
C LEU A 103 -36.41 11.78 6.36
N SER A 104 -35.36 12.29 5.69
CA SER A 104 -35.43 13.58 4.97
C SER A 104 -36.29 13.51 3.73
N GLY A 105 -36.43 12.32 3.13
CA GLY A 105 -37.28 12.07 1.97
C GLY A 105 -38.72 12.55 2.14
N SER A 106 -39.25 12.57 3.37
CA SER A 106 -40.62 13.01 3.66
C SER A 106 -40.87 14.51 3.44
N HIS A 107 -39.84 15.36 3.54
CA HIS A 107 -39.96 16.81 3.45
C HIS A 107 -39.03 17.38 2.37
N ASN A 108 -39.63 18.12 1.42
CA ASN A 108 -38.92 18.68 0.25
C ASN A 108 -37.66 19.47 0.63
N ALA A 109 -37.81 20.45 1.51
CA ALA A 109 -36.70 21.28 1.98
C ALA A 109 -35.66 20.49 2.79
N ALA A 110 -36.10 19.56 3.65
CA ALA A 110 -35.20 18.81 4.51
C ALA A 110 -34.23 17.93 3.71
N ALA A 111 -34.70 17.20 2.68
CA ALA A 111 -33.77 16.38 1.89
C ALA A 111 -32.82 17.22 1.05
N VAL A 112 -33.24 18.39 0.55
CA VAL A 112 -32.33 19.28 -0.19
C VAL A 112 -31.23 19.78 0.75
N ILE A 113 -31.59 20.26 1.95
CA ILE A 113 -30.63 20.76 2.93
C ILE A 113 -29.67 19.64 3.36
N ILE A 114 -30.21 18.49 3.75
CA ILE A 114 -29.41 17.34 4.22
C ILE A 114 -28.49 16.82 3.11
N ALA A 115 -28.99 16.64 1.88
CA ALA A 115 -28.17 16.21 0.76
C ALA A 115 -27.08 17.23 0.41
N THR A 116 -27.36 18.53 0.52
CA THR A 116 -26.38 19.59 0.28
C THR A 116 -25.26 19.57 1.32
N LEU A 117 -25.61 19.47 2.60
CA LEU A 117 -24.65 19.38 3.69
C LEU A 117 -23.82 18.09 3.59
N TRP A 118 -24.45 16.97 3.24
CA TRP A 118 -23.76 15.70 3.04
C TRP A 118 -22.83 15.73 1.83
N ALA A 119 -23.25 16.35 0.72
CA ALA A 119 -22.44 16.53 -0.47
C ALA A 119 -21.21 17.41 -0.19
N PHE A 120 -21.38 18.47 0.59
CA PHE A 120 -20.24 19.28 1.05
C PHE A 120 -19.28 18.46 1.92
N ALA A 121 -19.79 17.71 2.89
CA ALA A 121 -18.97 16.86 3.76
C ALA A 121 -18.21 15.78 2.97
N ALA A 122 -18.90 15.10 2.04
CA ALA A 122 -18.29 14.12 1.14
C ALA A 122 -17.21 14.74 0.24
N GLY A 123 -17.43 15.94 -0.30
CA GLY A 123 -16.44 16.68 -1.07
C GLY A 123 -15.20 17.08 -0.24
N MET A 124 -15.39 17.37 1.05
CA MET A 124 -14.29 17.66 1.97
C MET A 124 -13.46 16.43 2.34
N PHE A 125 -14.03 15.21 2.29
CA PHE A 125 -13.27 13.98 2.55
C PHE A 125 -12.12 13.75 1.55
N VAL A 126 -12.14 14.42 0.39
CA VAL A 126 -11.00 14.44 -0.53
C VAL A 126 -9.72 14.94 0.14
N ALA A 127 -9.80 15.88 1.09
CA ALA A 127 -8.63 16.35 1.83
C ALA A 127 -8.05 15.30 2.80
N ALA A 128 -8.84 14.30 3.20
CA ALA A 128 -8.38 13.23 4.10
C ALA A 128 -7.73 12.05 3.33
N GLY A 129 -7.82 12.03 2.00
CA GLY A 129 -7.21 11.02 1.12
C GLY A 129 -8.21 10.38 0.16
N ALA A 130 -7.69 9.64 -0.83
CA ALA A 130 -8.51 9.02 -1.89
C ALA A 130 -9.54 8.02 -1.33
N THR A 131 -9.16 7.22 -0.33
CA THR A 131 -10.06 6.24 0.30
C THR A 131 -11.21 6.90 1.07
N ALA A 132 -10.95 8.04 1.72
CA ALA A 132 -11.98 8.82 2.39
C ALA A 132 -12.93 9.49 1.37
N ALA A 133 -12.39 9.95 0.24
CA ALA A 133 -13.18 10.49 -0.87
C ALA A 133 -14.16 9.45 -1.44
N ASP A 134 -13.66 8.24 -1.75
CA ASP A 134 -14.49 7.14 -2.25
C ASP A 134 -15.62 6.82 -1.26
N LEU A 135 -15.29 6.76 0.03
CA LEU A 135 -16.28 6.54 1.07
C LEU A 135 -17.33 7.66 1.15
N GLY A 136 -16.90 8.92 1.00
CA GLY A 136 -17.77 10.08 0.90
C GLY A 136 -18.76 9.95 -0.24
N VAL A 137 -18.29 9.61 -1.44
CA VAL A 137 -19.13 9.44 -2.64
C VAL A 137 -20.14 8.30 -2.45
N VAL A 138 -19.70 7.12 -1.99
CA VAL A 138 -20.60 5.97 -1.77
C VAL A 138 -21.68 6.30 -0.74
N SER A 139 -21.32 6.99 0.35
CA SER A 139 -22.29 7.41 1.37
C SER A 139 -23.29 8.45 0.83
N LEU A 140 -22.84 9.39 0.00
CA LEU A 140 -23.70 10.40 -0.62
C LEU A 140 -24.70 9.76 -1.58
N VAL A 141 -24.23 8.84 -2.43
CA VAL A 141 -25.10 8.08 -3.34
C VAL A 141 -26.13 7.29 -2.56
N THR A 142 -25.72 6.63 -1.47
CA THR A 142 -26.65 5.90 -0.59
C THR A 142 -27.70 6.83 -0.01
N LEU A 143 -27.30 8.00 0.49
CA LEU A 143 -28.24 8.98 1.03
C LEU A 143 -29.27 9.42 -0.01
N LEU A 144 -28.83 9.72 -1.25
CA LEU A 144 -29.72 10.14 -2.34
C LEU A 144 -30.72 9.04 -2.72
N ILE A 145 -30.28 7.78 -2.78
CA ILE A 145 -31.17 6.64 -3.08
C ILE A 145 -32.26 6.50 -2.02
N TYR A 146 -31.90 6.59 -0.73
CA TYR A 146 -32.88 6.45 0.35
C TYR A 146 -33.75 7.70 0.54
N ALA A 147 -33.27 8.90 0.15
CA ALA A 147 -34.08 10.11 0.10
C ALA A 147 -35.20 10.06 -0.95
N ALA A 148 -35.01 9.28 -2.02
CA ALA A 148 -36.02 9.04 -3.04
C ALA A 148 -37.12 8.06 -2.60
N GLN A 149 -36.91 7.29 -1.52
CA GLN A 149 -37.88 6.35 -0.95
C GLN A 149 -38.19 6.72 0.50
N PRO A 150 -39.07 7.72 0.73
CA PRO A 150 -39.41 8.13 2.09
C PRO A 150 -40.02 6.98 2.88
N LEU A 151 -39.46 6.72 4.06
CA LEU A 151 -39.94 5.71 5.00
C LEU A 151 -40.52 6.39 6.24
N THR A 152 -41.40 5.69 6.95
CA THR A 152 -41.81 6.12 8.29
C THR A 152 -40.61 6.07 9.24
N SER A 153 -40.60 6.91 10.28
CA SER A 153 -39.45 7.03 11.21
C SER A 153 -39.04 5.69 11.83
N HIS A 154 -40.02 4.82 12.14
CA HIS A 154 -39.78 3.48 12.65
C HIS A 154 -39.08 2.58 11.61
N LEU A 155 -39.55 2.59 10.36
CA LEU A 155 -38.94 1.82 9.28
C LEU A 155 -37.56 2.36 8.90
N ALA A 156 -37.35 3.67 8.96
CA ALA A 156 -36.05 4.31 8.75
C ALA A 156 -35.00 3.81 9.77
N LEU A 157 -35.37 3.72 11.05
CA LEU A 157 -34.50 3.16 12.09
C LEU A 157 -34.19 1.69 11.86
N ILE A 158 -35.20 0.88 11.53
CA ILE A 158 -35.01 -0.54 11.19
C ILE A 158 -34.09 -0.68 9.98
N SER A 159 -34.33 0.08 8.90
CA SER A 159 -33.51 0.04 7.69
C SER A 159 -32.06 0.46 7.97
N SER A 160 -31.86 1.49 8.78
CA SER A 160 -30.52 1.91 9.22
C SER A 160 -29.83 0.81 10.04
N ALA A 161 -30.54 0.15 10.95
CA ALA A 161 -30.00 -0.94 11.76
C ALA A 161 -29.67 -2.18 10.91
N LEU A 162 -30.53 -2.52 9.94
CA LEU A 162 -30.31 -3.61 9.00
C LEU A 162 -29.12 -3.33 8.08
N ALA A 163 -28.99 -2.10 7.57
CA ALA A 163 -27.84 -1.68 6.77
C ALA A 163 -26.54 -1.72 7.59
N LEU A 164 -26.57 -1.28 8.85
CA LEU A 164 -25.45 -1.42 9.77
C LEU A 164 -25.10 -2.89 10.01
N GLY A 165 -26.10 -3.74 10.23
CA GLY A 165 -25.92 -5.19 10.38
C GLY A 165 -25.27 -5.84 9.17
N GLY A 166 -25.68 -5.45 7.96
CA GLY A 166 -25.05 -5.89 6.71
C GLY A 166 -23.59 -5.42 6.58
N GLY A 167 -23.32 -4.17 6.93
CA GLY A 167 -21.97 -3.63 6.98
C GLY A 167 -21.06 -4.33 8.00
N LEU A 168 -21.59 -4.64 9.19
CA LEU A 168 -20.90 -5.38 10.22
C LEU A 168 -20.65 -6.84 9.83
N LEU A 169 -21.62 -7.49 9.18
CA LEU A 169 -21.45 -8.83 8.62
C LEU A 169 -20.35 -8.85 7.56
N GLN A 170 -20.37 -7.90 6.63
CA GLN A 170 -19.32 -7.77 5.61
C GLN A 170 -17.95 -7.53 6.26
N THR A 171 -17.90 -6.65 7.28
CA THR A 171 -16.69 -6.42 8.07
C THR A 171 -16.21 -7.70 8.73
N ALA A 172 -17.11 -8.44 9.39
CA ALA A 172 -16.79 -9.70 10.06
C ALA A 172 -16.27 -10.75 9.06
N LEU A 173 -16.93 -10.95 7.92
CA LEU A 173 -16.46 -11.86 6.87
C LEU A 173 -15.08 -11.46 6.35
N SER A 174 -14.91 -10.16 6.11
CA SER A 174 -13.68 -9.57 5.60
C SER A 174 -12.48 -9.70 6.54
N VAL A 175 -12.77 -9.68 7.85
CA VAL A 175 -11.82 -9.73 8.95
C VAL A 175 -11.56 -11.18 9.42
N ALA A 176 -12.58 -12.04 9.45
CA ALA A 176 -12.53 -13.40 9.99
C ALA A 176 -11.94 -14.43 9.01
N LEU A 177 -12.16 -14.27 7.71
CA LEU A 177 -11.72 -15.25 6.70
C LEU A 177 -10.25 -15.08 6.27
N TRP A 178 -9.48 -14.17 6.88
CA TRP A 178 -8.09 -13.87 6.51
C TRP A 178 -7.03 -14.32 7.53
N PRO A 179 -6.93 -15.58 7.97
CA PRO A 179 -5.74 -16.05 8.65
C PRO A 179 -4.75 -16.64 7.64
N VAL A 180 -4.26 -15.85 6.66
CA VAL A 180 -3.03 -16.23 5.93
C VAL A 180 -2.18 -14.97 5.70
N ARG A 181 -0.93 -15.07 6.14
CA ARG A 181 0.06 -14.00 6.26
C ARG A 181 0.23 -13.27 4.91
N ARG A 182 -0.23 -12.01 4.83
CA ARG A 182 -0.28 -11.22 3.58
C ARG A 182 1.04 -11.15 2.80
N TYR A 183 2.17 -11.14 3.49
CA TYR A 183 3.51 -11.04 2.89
C TYR A 183 4.33 -12.34 3.02
N GLU A 184 3.66 -13.48 3.16
CA GLU A 184 4.37 -14.75 3.32
C GLU A 184 5.31 -15.11 2.14
N PRO A 185 4.91 -14.96 0.86
CA PRO A 185 5.79 -15.32 -0.25
C PRO A 185 7.02 -14.41 -0.32
N GLU A 186 6.87 -13.11 -0.08
CA GLU A 186 7.97 -12.14 -0.05
C GLU A 186 8.91 -12.41 1.11
N ARG A 187 8.36 -12.72 2.29
CA ARG A 187 9.12 -13.10 3.47
C ARG A 187 9.89 -14.41 3.25
N ARG A 188 9.29 -15.41 2.63
CA ARG A 188 9.97 -16.68 2.30
C ARG A 188 11.09 -16.47 1.27
N ALA A 189 10.87 -15.64 0.26
CA ALA A 189 11.89 -15.33 -0.74
C ALA A 189 13.07 -14.55 -0.15
N LEU A 190 12.82 -13.58 0.73
CA LEU A 190 13.90 -12.90 1.46
C LEU A 190 14.63 -13.85 2.41
N ALA A 191 13.92 -14.71 3.12
CA ALA A 191 14.54 -15.68 4.01
C ALA A 191 15.46 -16.65 3.25
N SER A 192 14.99 -17.21 2.13
CA SER A 192 15.80 -18.10 1.31
C SER A 192 17.04 -17.38 0.76
N PHE A 193 16.91 -16.09 0.45
CA PHE A 193 18.04 -15.25 0.05
C PHE A 193 19.07 -15.08 1.18
N PHE A 194 18.66 -14.70 2.40
CA PHE A 194 19.57 -14.58 3.54
C PHE A 194 20.26 -15.91 3.89
N LEU A 195 19.53 -17.03 3.88
CA LEU A 195 20.11 -18.36 4.08
C LEU A 195 21.12 -18.73 2.98
N ALA A 196 20.90 -18.29 1.74
CA ALA A 196 21.87 -18.48 0.67
C ALA A 196 23.11 -17.59 0.84
N LEU A 197 22.95 -16.36 1.36
CA LEU A 197 24.08 -15.50 1.71
C LEU A 197 24.90 -16.07 2.86
N ALA A 198 24.26 -16.65 3.88
CA ALA A 198 24.94 -17.34 4.97
C ALA A 198 25.84 -18.47 4.45
N ARG A 199 25.29 -19.38 3.63
CA ARG A 199 26.08 -20.44 2.96
C ARG A 199 27.23 -19.90 2.12
N SER A 200 27.03 -18.75 1.47
CA SER A 200 28.03 -18.12 0.61
C SER A 200 29.16 -17.43 1.40
N ALA A 201 28.92 -17.07 2.66
CA ALA A 201 29.93 -16.50 3.54
C ALA A 201 30.90 -17.57 4.08
N GLU A 202 30.41 -18.79 4.31
CA GLU A 202 31.25 -19.91 4.77
C GLU A 202 32.06 -20.56 3.64
N GLN A 203 31.48 -20.65 2.44
CA GLN A 203 32.09 -21.36 1.32
C GLN A 203 33.15 -20.51 0.58
N PRO A 204 34.33 -21.06 0.26
CA PRO A 204 35.31 -20.38 -0.57
C PRO A 204 34.73 -20.09 -1.96
N LEU A 205 34.93 -18.86 -2.46
CA LEU A 205 34.51 -18.50 -3.82
C LEU A 205 35.24 -19.37 -4.86
N SER A 206 34.47 -20.06 -5.71
CA SER A 206 34.99 -20.72 -6.90
C SER A 206 34.91 -19.78 -8.10
N ALA A 207 36.06 -19.53 -8.76
CA ALA A 207 36.16 -18.62 -9.91
C ALA A 207 35.36 -19.07 -11.14
N THR A 208 34.98 -20.34 -11.22
CA THR A 208 34.22 -20.94 -12.32
C THR A 208 32.71 -20.98 -12.09
N SER A 209 32.23 -20.53 -10.92
CA SER A 209 30.81 -20.52 -10.59
C SER A 209 30.16 -19.16 -10.81
N ALA A 210 28.86 -19.15 -11.09
CA ALA A 210 28.06 -17.93 -11.09
C ALA A 210 28.17 -17.20 -9.74
N PRO A 211 27.98 -15.87 -9.68
CA PRO A 211 28.05 -15.15 -8.43
C PRO A 211 27.13 -15.78 -7.37
N PRO A 212 27.59 -15.89 -6.11
CA PRO A 212 26.83 -16.56 -5.07
C PRO A 212 25.44 -15.95 -4.90
N ALA A 213 24.48 -16.81 -4.61
CA ALA A 213 23.08 -16.47 -4.36
C ALA A 213 22.33 -15.71 -5.49
N THR A 214 22.82 -15.74 -6.74
CA THR A 214 22.17 -15.05 -7.88
C THR A 214 20.72 -15.48 -8.08
N ILE A 215 20.43 -16.79 -8.06
CA ILE A 215 19.07 -17.31 -8.24
C ILE A 215 18.14 -16.79 -7.14
N HIS A 216 18.60 -16.79 -5.89
CA HIS A 216 17.79 -16.32 -4.75
C HIS A 216 17.59 -14.79 -4.76
N SER A 217 18.58 -14.03 -5.25
CA SER A 217 18.46 -12.60 -5.52
C SER A 217 17.36 -12.32 -6.55
N THR A 218 17.37 -13.01 -7.69
CA THR A 218 16.33 -12.87 -8.72
C THR A 218 14.95 -13.25 -8.19
N GLN A 219 14.83 -14.38 -7.47
CA GLN A 219 13.57 -14.80 -6.85
C GLN A 219 13.03 -13.78 -5.85
N ALA A 220 13.91 -13.16 -5.05
CA ALA A 220 13.51 -12.13 -4.11
C ALA A 220 13.08 -10.83 -4.84
N GLN A 221 13.78 -10.42 -5.89
CA GLN A 221 13.37 -9.27 -6.71
C GLN A 221 12.01 -9.50 -7.39
N GLU A 222 11.79 -10.67 -7.97
CA GLU A 222 10.50 -11.04 -8.58
C GLU A 222 9.37 -11.04 -7.56
N ALA A 223 9.57 -11.67 -6.40
CA ALA A 223 8.57 -11.72 -5.34
C ALA A 223 8.21 -10.33 -4.80
N LEU A 224 9.17 -9.40 -4.72
CA LEU A 224 8.95 -8.06 -4.19
C LEU A 224 8.58 -7.01 -5.24
N SER A 225 8.64 -7.34 -6.54
CA SER A 225 8.33 -6.41 -7.63
C SER A 225 6.92 -5.79 -7.54
N GLY A 226 5.95 -6.54 -6.99
CA GLY A 226 4.60 -6.06 -6.75
C GLY A 226 4.49 -4.96 -5.67
N LEU A 227 5.48 -4.86 -4.78
CA LEU A 227 5.51 -3.90 -3.66
C LEU A 227 6.00 -2.51 -4.06
N ASP A 228 6.49 -2.31 -5.29
CA ASP A 228 7.09 -1.03 -5.71
C ASP A 228 6.10 0.13 -5.69
N ARG A 229 4.83 -0.17 -5.98
CA ARG A 229 3.72 0.80 -5.97
C ARG A 229 3.05 0.92 -4.60
N GLU A 230 3.43 0.09 -3.64
CA GLU A 230 2.82 0.06 -2.31
C GLU A 230 3.60 0.96 -1.34
N THR A 231 2.89 1.89 -0.69
CA THR A 231 3.46 2.85 0.27
C THR A 231 3.30 2.41 1.72
N SER A 232 2.88 1.16 1.96
CA SER A 232 2.78 0.61 3.31
C SER A 232 4.16 0.52 3.96
N ILE A 233 4.20 0.71 5.28
CA ILE A 233 5.45 0.67 6.05
C ILE A 233 6.09 -0.73 5.91
N GLU A 234 5.26 -1.77 5.85
CA GLU A 234 5.67 -3.16 5.64
C GLU A 234 6.32 -3.36 4.27
N ALA A 235 5.71 -2.85 3.19
CA ALA A 235 6.28 -2.92 1.85
C ALA A 235 7.63 -2.19 1.76
N VAL A 236 7.75 -1.02 2.40
CA VAL A 236 9.01 -0.27 2.47
C VAL A 236 10.07 -1.07 3.25
N ARG A 237 9.71 -1.74 4.35
CA ARG A 237 10.64 -2.58 5.13
C ARG A 237 11.15 -3.78 4.33
N TYR A 238 10.28 -4.50 3.62
CA TYR A 238 10.70 -5.63 2.79
C TYR A 238 11.62 -5.20 1.63
N ARG A 239 11.31 -4.07 0.98
CA ARG A 239 12.21 -3.50 -0.03
C ARG A 239 13.54 -3.03 0.55
N ALA A 240 13.54 -2.45 1.75
CA ALA A 240 14.77 -2.10 2.45
C ALA A 240 15.60 -3.34 2.80
N LEU A 241 14.97 -4.43 3.24
CA LEU A 241 15.65 -5.72 3.47
C LEU A 241 16.28 -6.27 2.19
N LEU A 242 15.57 -6.23 1.07
CA LEU A 242 16.12 -6.65 -0.23
C LEU A 242 17.35 -5.82 -0.62
N SER A 243 17.25 -4.48 -0.48
CA SER A 243 18.37 -3.58 -0.78
C SER A 243 19.58 -3.87 0.12
N GLN A 244 19.37 -4.15 1.41
CA GLN A 244 20.46 -4.52 2.31
C GLN A 244 21.04 -5.89 1.98
N ALA A 245 20.22 -6.88 1.64
CA ALA A 245 20.68 -8.21 1.24
C ALA A 245 21.60 -8.14 0.01
N GLU A 246 21.29 -7.30 -0.98
CA GLU A 246 22.17 -7.08 -2.15
C GLU A 246 23.50 -6.42 -1.77
N ARG A 247 23.48 -5.44 -0.86
CA ARG A 247 24.71 -4.79 -0.36
C ARG A 247 25.59 -5.79 0.41
N VAL A 248 24.97 -6.61 1.25
CA VAL A 248 25.64 -7.70 1.98
C VAL A 248 26.26 -8.68 1.00
N ARG A 249 25.52 -9.11 -0.02
CA ARG A 249 26.02 -10.02 -1.06
C ARG A 249 27.29 -9.52 -1.73
N LEU A 250 27.31 -8.25 -2.12
CA LEU A 250 28.49 -7.64 -2.74
C LEU A 250 29.68 -7.53 -1.76
N SER A 251 29.40 -7.16 -0.50
CA SER A 251 30.42 -7.05 0.55
C SER A 251 31.06 -8.41 0.87
N LEU A 252 30.25 -9.48 0.94
CA LEU A 252 30.74 -10.86 1.11
C LEU A 252 31.63 -11.31 -0.04
N VAL A 253 31.24 -11.02 -1.29
CA VAL A 253 32.07 -11.34 -2.46
C VAL A 253 33.41 -10.61 -2.39
N MET A 254 33.41 -9.34 -1.99
CA MET A 254 34.63 -8.55 -1.85
C MET A 254 35.55 -9.11 -0.75
N LEU A 255 35.00 -9.38 0.44
CA LEU A 255 35.76 -9.95 1.56
C LEU A 255 36.34 -11.33 1.22
N SER A 256 35.58 -12.19 0.56
CA SER A 256 36.06 -13.50 0.11
C SER A 256 37.20 -13.39 -0.91
N ARG A 257 37.15 -12.40 -1.83
CA ARG A 257 38.26 -12.12 -2.75
C ARG A 257 39.50 -11.61 -2.02
N LEU A 258 39.33 -10.72 -1.03
CA LEU A 258 40.44 -10.20 -0.21
C LEU A 258 41.06 -11.33 0.61
N ARG A 259 40.25 -12.23 1.18
CA ARG A 259 40.74 -13.41 1.90
C ARG A 259 41.62 -14.30 1.02
N ILE A 260 41.19 -14.61 -0.20
CA ILE A 260 42.00 -15.40 -1.14
C ILE A 260 43.32 -14.68 -1.47
N ARG A 261 43.28 -13.36 -1.65
CA ARG A 261 44.46 -12.54 -1.93
C ARG A 261 45.46 -12.56 -0.76
N MET A 262 44.97 -12.43 0.47
CA MET A 262 45.80 -12.50 1.68
C MET A 262 46.38 -13.90 1.90
N GLN A 263 45.59 -14.96 1.64
CA GLN A 263 46.03 -16.35 1.73
C GLN A 263 47.20 -16.67 0.77
N ARG A 264 47.19 -16.10 -0.43
CA ARG A 264 48.29 -16.26 -1.40
C ARG A 264 49.61 -15.66 -0.91
N GLU A 265 49.53 -14.55 -0.17
CA GLU A 265 50.71 -13.87 0.37
C GLU A 265 51.21 -14.55 1.65
N SER A 266 50.32 -14.93 2.57
CA SER A 266 50.68 -15.62 3.79
C SER A 266 49.51 -16.44 4.37
N LEU A 267 49.58 -17.76 4.22
CA LEU A 267 48.52 -18.70 4.63
C LEU A 267 48.26 -18.70 6.15
N ARG A 268 49.26 -18.40 6.98
CA ARG A 268 49.19 -18.51 8.45
C ARG A 268 49.19 -17.17 9.18
N HIS A 269 49.01 -16.06 8.47
CA HIS A 269 48.99 -14.75 9.11
C HIS A 269 47.71 -14.56 9.96
N SER A 270 47.83 -13.91 11.11
CA SER A 270 46.69 -13.70 12.04
C SER A 270 45.51 -13.00 11.35
N SER A 271 45.77 -12.03 10.48
CA SER A 271 44.75 -11.30 9.75
C SER A 271 43.89 -12.19 8.83
N VAL A 272 44.44 -13.28 8.30
CA VAL A 272 43.69 -14.26 7.50
C VAL A 272 42.75 -15.09 8.37
N GLN A 273 43.19 -15.44 9.59
CA GLN A 273 42.38 -16.15 10.57
C GLN A 273 41.23 -15.26 11.05
N VAL A 274 41.52 -14.02 11.46
CA VAL A 274 40.51 -13.05 11.92
C VAL A 274 39.44 -12.81 10.86
N LEU A 275 39.82 -12.66 9.59
CA LEU A 275 38.85 -12.53 8.49
C LEU A 275 38.04 -13.81 8.24
N GLY A 276 38.64 -14.99 8.45
CA GLY A 276 37.95 -16.27 8.35
C GLY A 276 36.90 -16.45 9.46
N ASP A 277 37.27 -16.14 10.70
CA ASP A 277 36.38 -16.18 11.86
C ASP A 277 35.24 -15.17 11.69
N TYR A 278 35.55 -13.97 11.20
CA TYR A 278 34.56 -12.95 10.92
C TYR A 278 33.51 -13.38 9.89
N LEU A 279 33.94 -14.02 8.79
CA LEU A 279 33.01 -14.51 7.78
C LEU A 279 32.11 -15.64 8.30
N LYS A 280 32.60 -16.43 9.26
CA LYS A 280 31.83 -17.47 9.94
C LYS A 280 30.76 -16.84 10.85
N ASP A 281 31.12 -15.85 11.66
CA ASP A 281 30.16 -15.17 12.52
C ASP A 281 29.13 -14.37 11.69
N ALA A 282 29.56 -13.74 10.60
CA ALA A 282 28.66 -13.11 9.64
C ALA A 282 27.68 -14.11 9.01
N ALA A 283 28.13 -15.34 8.70
CA ALA A 283 27.26 -16.39 8.19
C ALA A 283 26.19 -16.78 9.21
N GLN A 284 26.58 -16.99 10.48
CA GLN A 284 25.64 -17.31 11.56
C GLN A 284 24.63 -16.19 11.80
N ALA A 285 25.06 -14.93 11.72
CA ALA A 285 24.15 -13.79 11.82
C ALA A 285 23.12 -13.77 10.68
N LEU A 286 23.56 -14.01 9.44
CA LEU A 286 22.68 -14.07 8.26
C LEU A 286 21.72 -15.26 8.32
N GLU A 287 22.17 -16.40 8.83
CA GLU A 287 21.34 -17.59 9.03
C GLU A 287 20.25 -17.30 10.06
N ALA A 288 20.61 -16.77 11.23
CA ALA A 288 19.67 -16.38 12.27
C ALA A 288 18.63 -15.36 11.78
N ILE A 289 19.04 -14.40 10.93
CA ILE A 289 18.12 -13.46 10.28
C ILE A 289 17.18 -14.20 9.33
N GLY A 290 17.69 -15.09 8.47
CA GLY A 290 16.89 -15.91 7.56
C GLY A 290 15.85 -16.77 8.27
N GLU A 291 16.25 -17.44 9.35
CA GLU A 291 15.35 -18.25 10.19
C GLU A 291 14.30 -17.40 10.93
N SER A 292 14.66 -16.21 11.41
CA SER A 292 13.73 -15.26 12.02
C SER A 292 12.64 -14.84 11.03
N LEU A 293 13.01 -14.67 9.76
CA LEU A 293 12.08 -14.35 8.69
C LEU A 293 11.17 -15.53 8.39
N ILE A 294 11.58 -16.80 8.55
CA ILE A 294 10.70 -17.97 8.34
C ILE A 294 9.77 -18.20 9.53
N SER A 295 10.33 -18.22 10.73
CA SER A 295 9.60 -18.51 11.98
C SER A 295 8.66 -17.35 12.37
N GLY A 296 9.06 -16.10 12.09
CA GLY A 296 8.38 -14.89 12.55
C GLY A 296 8.71 -14.54 14.01
N ILE A 297 9.76 -15.13 14.57
CA ILE A 297 10.26 -14.89 15.92
C ILE A 297 11.58 -14.09 15.81
N PRO A 298 11.79 -13.01 16.59
CA PRO A 298 13.04 -12.24 16.52
C PRO A 298 14.24 -13.08 16.96
N ALA A 299 15.35 -13.00 16.23
CA ALA A 299 16.58 -13.73 16.56
C ALA A 299 17.42 -13.02 17.64
N GLU A 300 17.03 -13.09 18.90
CA GLU A 300 17.75 -12.40 20.00
C GLU A 300 19.24 -12.80 20.08
N ALA A 301 19.56 -14.07 19.81
CA ALA A 301 20.92 -14.59 19.77
C ALA A 301 21.82 -13.86 18.73
N CYS A 302 21.23 -13.30 17.67
CA CYS A 302 21.96 -12.55 16.65
C CYS A 302 22.68 -11.32 17.24
N LYS A 303 22.17 -10.72 18.33
CA LYS A 303 22.83 -9.57 18.98
C LYS A 303 24.21 -9.91 19.51
N ALA A 304 24.39 -11.11 20.08
CA ALA A 304 25.69 -11.55 20.58
C ALA A 304 26.67 -11.76 19.42
N ILE A 305 26.22 -12.44 18.36
CA ILE A 305 27.02 -12.70 17.15
C ILE A 305 27.48 -11.39 16.49
N LEU A 306 26.59 -10.37 16.42
CA LEU A 306 26.95 -9.06 15.89
C LEU A 306 28.03 -8.35 16.74
N ALA A 307 28.00 -8.53 18.07
CA ALA A 307 29.03 -7.98 18.95
C ALA A 307 30.39 -8.69 18.75
N ASP A 308 30.38 -10.00 18.52
CA ASP A 308 31.59 -10.77 18.21
C ASP A 308 32.22 -10.34 16.87
N CYS A 309 31.39 -10.11 15.84
CA CYS A 309 31.81 -9.50 14.57
C CYS A 309 32.50 -8.14 14.76
N GLU A 310 31.93 -7.25 15.59
CA GLU A 310 32.51 -5.94 15.92
C GLU A 310 33.87 -6.11 16.64
N ALA A 311 33.97 -7.06 17.57
CA ALA A 311 35.22 -7.37 18.29
C ALA A 311 36.34 -7.88 17.35
N LEU A 312 36.02 -8.77 16.40
CA LEU A 312 36.97 -9.25 15.39
C LEU A 312 37.46 -8.12 14.47
N THR A 313 36.58 -7.19 14.12
CA THR A 313 36.94 -6.02 13.31
C THR A 313 37.88 -5.08 14.06
N LEU A 314 37.64 -4.89 15.36
CA LEU A 314 38.52 -4.15 16.27
C LEU A 314 39.89 -4.82 16.42
N ARG A 315 39.93 -6.15 16.53
CA ARG A 315 41.18 -6.92 16.58
C ARG A 315 41.98 -6.75 15.29
N LEU A 316 41.34 -6.86 14.12
CA LEU A 316 42.02 -6.64 12.85
C LEU A 316 42.57 -5.22 12.72
N ARG A 317 41.84 -4.21 13.24
CA ARG A 317 42.31 -2.82 13.30
C ARG A 317 43.63 -2.71 14.06
N GLN A 318 43.68 -3.26 15.27
CA GLN A 318 44.88 -3.23 16.12
C GLN A 318 46.07 -3.94 15.47
N GLU A 319 45.84 -5.12 14.88
CA GLU A 319 46.89 -5.86 14.18
C GLU A 319 47.40 -5.08 12.95
N THR A 320 46.50 -4.47 12.17
CA THR A 320 46.87 -3.74 10.95
C THR A 320 47.65 -2.47 11.24
N ASP A 321 47.31 -1.73 12.30
CA ASP A 321 48.01 -0.49 12.68
C ASP A 321 49.44 -0.76 13.20
N SER A 322 49.73 -2.00 13.62
CA SER A 322 51.06 -2.43 14.08
C SER A 322 51.97 -3.00 12.98
N LEU A 323 51.43 -3.24 11.77
CA LEU A 323 52.18 -3.85 10.66
C LEU A 323 53.05 -2.81 9.92
N PRO A 324 54.27 -3.17 9.51
CA PRO A 324 55.06 -2.34 8.60
C PRO A 324 54.35 -2.20 7.24
N PRO A 325 54.58 -1.09 6.51
CA PRO A 325 53.96 -0.84 5.22
C PRO A 325 54.34 -1.93 4.23
N SER A 326 53.38 -2.80 3.94
CA SER A 326 53.50 -3.98 3.09
C SER A 326 52.23 -4.15 2.28
N PHE A 327 52.32 -4.93 1.20
CA PHE A 327 51.15 -5.29 0.40
C PHE A 327 50.06 -5.96 1.25
N LEU A 328 50.47 -6.88 2.14
CA LEU A 328 49.56 -7.54 3.07
C LEU A 328 48.86 -6.54 3.99
N ALA A 329 49.58 -5.57 4.55
CA ALA A 329 48.99 -4.52 5.39
C ALA A 329 47.96 -3.67 4.63
N ALA A 330 48.22 -3.36 3.35
CA ALA A 330 47.27 -2.63 2.51
C ALA A 330 45.99 -3.44 2.24
N VAL A 331 46.12 -4.73 1.93
CA VAL A 331 44.97 -5.63 1.70
C VAL A 331 44.20 -5.89 2.99
N ALA A 332 44.88 -6.03 4.13
CA ALA A 332 44.25 -6.17 5.45
C ALA A 332 43.46 -4.90 5.84
N LYS A 333 44.00 -3.72 5.54
CA LYS A 333 43.31 -2.43 5.76
C LYS A 333 42.04 -2.30 4.92
N ASP A 334 42.09 -2.75 3.67
CA ASP A 334 40.91 -2.80 2.79
C ASP A 334 39.88 -3.82 3.30
N ALA A 335 40.32 -5.02 3.72
CA ALA A 335 39.44 -6.01 4.33
C ALA A 335 38.74 -5.47 5.58
N ARG A 336 39.47 -4.77 6.45
CA ARG A 336 38.91 -4.10 7.64
C ARG A 336 37.85 -3.07 7.27
N PHE A 337 38.08 -2.25 6.23
CA PHE A 337 37.09 -1.27 5.78
C PHE A 337 35.81 -1.95 5.28
N GLN A 338 35.94 -3.06 4.55
CA GLN A 338 34.79 -3.85 4.11
C GLN A 338 34.07 -4.54 5.28
N MET A 339 34.79 -5.00 6.32
CA MET A 339 34.21 -5.55 7.55
C MET A 339 33.41 -4.50 8.34
N ASP A 340 33.97 -3.28 8.51
CA ASP A 340 33.27 -2.16 9.16
C ASP A 340 31.95 -1.84 8.41
N GLY A 341 31.99 -1.83 7.07
CA GLY A 341 30.81 -1.65 6.24
C GLY A 341 29.78 -2.78 6.38
N LEU A 342 30.23 -4.03 6.40
CA LEU A 342 29.35 -5.19 6.56
C LEU A 342 28.72 -5.25 7.95
N ASN A 343 29.41 -4.88 9.02
CA ASN A 343 28.83 -4.79 10.37
C ASN A 343 27.62 -3.85 10.40
N GLY A 344 27.74 -2.66 9.79
CA GLY A 344 26.64 -1.72 9.67
C GLY A 344 25.46 -2.29 8.89
N GLN A 345 25.73 -3.01 7.80
CA GLN A 345 24.70 -3.67 6.99
C GLN A 345 24.00 -4.81 7.74
N LEU A 346 24.75 -5.65 8.46
CA LEU A 346 24.20 -6.75 9.25
C LEU A 346 23.31 -6.23 10.37
N ARG A 347 23.73 -5.16 11.07
CA ARG A 347 22.93 -4.50 12.12
C ARG A 347 21.65 -3.89 11.55
N ALA A 348 21.74 -3.15 10.45
CA ALA A 348 20.57 -2.60 9.77
C ALA A 348 19.60 -3.69 9.32
N THR A 349 20.13 -4.81 8.80
CA THR A 349 19.34 -5.95 8.37
C THR A 349 18.64 -6.62 9.56
N PHE A 350 19.35 -6.84 10.66
CA PHE A 350 18.80 -7.38 11.90
C PHE A 350 17.65 -6.50 12.43
N ASP A 351 17.86 -5.19 12.51
CA ASP A 351 16.84 -4.24 12.98
C ASP A 351 15.61 -4.22 12.06
N LEU A 352 15.82 -4.27 10.74
CA LEU A 352 14.73 -4.36 9.76
C LEU A 352 13.98 -5.68 9.86
N ALA A 353 14.69 -6.81 10.02
CA ALA A 353 14.11 -8.15 10.11
C ALA A 353 13.30 -8.31 11.40
N ALA A 354 13.83 -7.87 12.55
CA ALA A 354 13.14 -7.88 13.83
C ALA A 354 11.78 -7.14 13.74
N ASN A 355 11.75 -6.01 13.03
CA ASN A 355 10.54 -5.21 12.81
C ASN A 355 9.67 -5.67 11.63
N ALA A 356 10.14 -6.60 10.78
CA ALA A 356 9.40 -7.19 9.67
C ALA A 356 8.72 -8.52 10.05
N THR A 357 8.95 -9.02 11.26
CA THR A 357 8.26 -10.19 11.81
C THR A 357 6.83 -9.84 12.31
N PRO A 358 5.89 -10.81 12.34
CA PRO A 358 4.55 -10.59 12.88
C PRO A 358 4.55 -10.11 14.35
N THR A 359 5.53 -10.55 15.13
CA THR A 359 5.74 -10.13 16.53
C THR A 359 6.25 -8.68 16.62
N GLY A 360 7.20 -8.28 15.78
CA GLY A 360 7.64 -6.88 15.67
C GLY A 360 6.54 -5.94 15.15
N GLN A 361 5.70 -6.41 14.23
CA GLN A 361 4.52 -5.68 13.76
C GLN A 361 3.49 -5.51 14.89
N ALA A 362 3.22 -6.55 15.67
CA ALA A 362 2.33 -6.46 16.83
C ALA A 362 2.86 -5.50 17.91
N ALA A 363 4.17 -5.47 18.16
CA ALA A 363 4.80 -4.52 19.06
C ALA A 363 4.71 -3.07 18.55
N PHE A 364 4.93 -2.84 17.26
CA PHE A 364 4.76 -1.51 16.65
C PHE A 364 3.30 -1.04 16.70
N VAL A 365 2.33 -1.92 16.44
CA VAL A 365 0.91 -1.62 16.57
C VAL A 365 0.56 -1.28 18.03
N LYS A 366 1.12 -2.00 19.00
CA LYS A 366 0.96 -1.70 20.43
C LYS A 366 1.54 -0.32 20.79
N GLN A 367 2.69 0.04 20.24
CA GLN A 367 3.32 1.35 20.44
C GLN A 367 2.55 2.49 19.74
N GLN A 368 1.96 2.24 18.57
CA GLN A 368 1.04 3.19 17.92
C GLN A 368 -0.30 3.31 18.65
N ALA A 369 -0.77 2.25 19.30
CA ALA A 369 -1.98 2.26 20.12
C ALA A 369 -1.81 3.07 21.41
N GLN A 370 -0.57 3.32 21.85
CA GLN A 370 -0.25 4.21 22.96
C GLN A 370 -0.36 5.70 22.60
N GLN A 371 -0.52 6.07 21.31
CA GLN A 371 -0.88 7.44 20.96
C GLN A 371 -2.36 7.70 21.27
N PRO A 372 -2.70 8.75 22.05
CA PRO A 372 -4.07 9.04 22.42
C PRO A 372 -4.93 9.30 21.17
N TRP A 373 -6.13 8.70 21.15
CA TRP A 373 -7.11 8.80 20.06
C TRP A 373 -7.44 10.25 19.67
N SER A 374 -7.31 11.19 20.62
CA SER A 374 -7.49 12.62 20.41
C SER A 374 -6.45 13.26 19.48
N LEU A 375 -5.19 12.80 19.47
CA LEU A 375 -4.16 13.32 18.54
C LEU A 375 -4.40 12.85 17.10
N ARG A 376 -4.99 11.65 16.93
CA ARG A 376 -5.28 11.08 15.61
C ARG A 376 -6.48 11.77 14.96
N LEU A 377 -7.57 11.98 15.72
CA LEU A 377 -8.70 12.80 15.27
C LEU A 377 -8.29 14.26 15.10
N GLY A 378 -7.44 14.78 16.00
CA GLY A 378 -6.87 16.12 15.91
C GLY A 378 -6.12 16.36 14.61
N GLY A 379 -5.33 15.39 14.12
CA GLY A 379 -4.65 15.48 12.83
C GLY A 379 -5.60 15.57 11.64
N VAL A 380 -6.64 14.72 11.58
CA VAL A 380 -7.64 14.74 10.49
C VAL A 380 -8.46 16.03 10.52
N VAL A 381 -8.90 16.46 11.71
CA VAL A 381 -9.64 17.71 11.90
C VAL A 381 -8.76 18.92 11.58
N ALA A 382 -7.48 18.89 11.92
CA ALA A 382 -6.53 19.94 11.56
C ALA A 382 -6.32 20.02 10.05
N THR A 383 -6.20 18.88 9.35
CA THR A 383 -6.10 18.85 7.88
C THR A 383 -7.37 19.36 7.21
N LEU A 384 -8.55 18.98 7.71
CA LEU A 384 -9.83 19.50 7.23
C LEU A 384 -9.93 21.01 7.48
N ARG A 385 -9.59 21.47 8.69
CA ARG A 385 -9.60 22.89 9.07
C ARG A 385 -8.61 23.72 8.26
N ALA A 386 -7.42 23.19 7.98
CA ALA A 386 -6.42 23.85 7.13
C ALA A 386 -6.93 24.01 5.68
N ASN A 387 -7.80 23.10 5.23
CA ASN A 387 -8.43 23.14 3.92
C ASN A 387 -9.75 23.94 3.88
N LEU A 388 -10.29 24.41 5.01
CA LEU A 388 -11.48 25.27 5.06
C LEU A 388 -11.17 26.72 4.67
N ASN A 389 -10.56 26.91 3.50
CA ASN A 389 -10.26 28.23 2.94
C ASN A 389 -10.64 28.23 1.46
N LEU A 390 -11.21 29.34 0.98
CA LEU A 390 -11.57 29.57 -0.43
C LEU A 390 -10.42 29.35 -1.46
N PRO A 391 -9.12 29.53 -1.14
CA PRO A 391 -8.03 29.19 -2.04
C PRO A 391 -7.83 27.67 -2.24
N SER A 392 -8.30 26.83 -1.31
CA SER A 392 -8.13 25.38 -1.40
C SER A 392 -8.89 24.82 -2.59
N SER A 393 -8.26 23.92 -3.35
CA SER A 393 -8.91 23.18 -4.44
C SER A 393 -10.02 22.26 -3.88
N VAL A 394 -9.79 21.67 -2.70
CA VAL A 394 -10.75 20.76 -2.05
C VAL A 394 -12.00 21.51 -1.61
N PHE A 395 -11.87 22.68 -0.99
CA PHE A 395 -13.03 23.46 -0.56
C PHE A 395 -13.88 23.95 -1.74
N ARG A 396 -13.22 24.42 -2.82
CA ARG A 396 -13.91 24.80 -4.06
C ARG A 396 -14.64 23.61 -4.69
N HIS A 397 -14.02 22.43 -4.68
CA HIS A 397 -14.67 21.20 -5.13
C HIS A 397 -15.89 20.85 -4.27
N ALA A 398 -15.76 20.90 -2.94
CA ALA A 398 -16.83 20.61 -2.00
C ALA A 398 -18.03 21.56 -2.18
N ILE A 399 -17.79 22.85 -2.37
CA ILE A 399 -18.84 23.83 -2.69
C ILE A 399 -19.50 23.48 -4.03
N ARG A 400 -18.72 23.23 -5.08
CA ARG A 400 -19.25 22.89 -6.41
C ARG A 400 -20.11 21.62 -6.38
N LEU A 401 -19.68 20.61 -5.64
CA LEU A 401 -20.44 19.38 -5.46
C LEU A 401 -21.75 19.66 -4.70
N ALA A 402 -21.69 20.41 -3.61
CA ALA A 402 -22.86 20.78 -2.82
C ALA A 402 -23.87 21.60 -3.63
N THR A 403 -23.44 22.61 -4.39
CA THR A 403 -24.34 23.45 -5.19
C THR A 403 -25.00 22.68 -6.33
N LEU A 404 -24.26 21.82 -7.02
CA LEU A 404 -24.81 21.00 -8.10
C LEU A 404 -25.79 19.94 -7.57
N VAL A 405 -25.46 19.29 -6.44
CA VAL A 405 -26.38 18.34 -5.79
C VAL A 405 -27.64 19.05 -5.28
N ALA A 406 -27.51 20.25 -4.69
CA ALA A 406 -28.65 21.05 -4.26
C ALA A 406 -29.58 21.39 -5.44
N PHE A 407 -28.99 21.83 -6.56
CA PHE A 407 -29.74 22.16 -7.77
C PHE A 407 -30.41 20.92 -8.37
N GLY A 408 -29.67 19.82 -8.51
CA GLY A 408 -30.20 18.57 -9.06
C GLY A 408 -31.34 17.98 -8.23
N ASN A 409 -31.18 17.94 -6.90
CA ASN A 409 -32.20 17.44 -5.98
C ASN A 409 -33.42 18.40 -5.91
N GLY A 410 -33.19 19.71 -5.96
CA GLY A 410 -34.26 20.71 -6.02
C GLY A 410 -35.09 20.60 -7.31
N LEU A 411 -34.41 20.43 -8.45
CA LEU A 411 -35.05 20.28 -9.77
C LEU A 411 -35.86 18.98 -9.84
N GLU A 412 -35.30 17.87 -9.37
CA GLU A 412 -36.01 16.59 -9.27
C GLU A 412 -37.34 16.74 -8.51
N ARG A 413 -37.31 17.41 -7.36
CA ARG A 413 -38.49 17.58 -6.50
C ARG A 413 -39.50 18.58 -7.05
N ALA A 414 -39.06 19.55 -7.85
CA ALA A 414 -39.94 20.52 -8.49
C ALA A 414 -40.74 19.92 -9.64
N PHE A 415 -40.16 19.00 -10.40
CA PHE A 415 -40.77 18.49 -11.63
C PHE A 415 -41.52 17.16 -11.49
N TYR A 416 -41.56 16.53 -10.29
CA TYR A 416 -42.27 15.27 -10.01
C TYR A 416 -42.04 14.16 -11.07
N TRP A 417 -40.89 14.17 -11.75
CA TRP A 417 -40.60 13.18 -12.77
C TRP A 417 -40.43 11.81 -12.11
N HIS A 418 -41.07 10.78 -12.67
CA HIS A 418 -40.94 9.43 -12.15
C HIS A 418 -39.45 9.00 -12.15
N ARG A 419 -38.90 8.77 -10.94
CA ARG A 419 -37.55 8.23 -10.66
C ARG A 419 -36.36 9.14 -10.99
N SER A 420 -36.42 10.45 -10.73
CA SER A 420 -35.34 11.40 -11.06
C SER A 420 -34.07 11.39 -10.17
N TYR A 421 -33.96 10.51 -9.18
CA TYR A 421 -32.79 10.42 -8.28
C TYR A 421 -31.45 10.20 -9.00
N TRP A 422 -31.51 9.75 -10.25
CA TRP A 422 -30.35 9.63 -11.14
C TRP A 422 -29.64 10.96 -11.40
N LEU A 423 -30.32 12.11 -11.40
CA LEU A 423 -29.66 13.39 -11.66
C LEU A 423 -28.66 13.77 -10.55
N PRO A 424 -29.04 13.87 -9.26
CA PRO A 424 -28.07 14.15 -8.21
C PRO A 424 -27.05 13.01 -8.03
N MET A 425 -27.42 11.75 -8.29
CA MET A 425 -26.49 10.61 -8.27
C MET A 425 -25.42 10.71 -9.37
N THR A 426 -25.80 11.06 -10.61
CA THR A 426 -24.85 11.23 -11.72
C THR A 426 -23.92 12.42 -11.47
N ILE A 427 -24.42 13.52 -10.92
CA ILE A 427 -23.59 14.65 -10.47
C ILE A 427 -22.53 14.17 -9.48
N ALA A 428 -22.90 13.39 -8.47
CA ALA A 428 -21.96 12.88 -7.47
C ALA A 428 -20.89 11.95 -8.07
N LEU A 429 -21.24 11.14 -9.07
CA LEU A 429 -20.32 10.16 -9.69
C LEU A 429 -19.42 10.77 -10.77
N VAL A 430 -19.94 11.71 -11.57
CA VAL A 430 -19.21 12.31 -12.71
C VAL A 430 -18.27 13.40 -12.24
N LEU A 431 -18.63 14.14 -11.19
CA LEU A 431 -17.86 15.28 -10.72
C LEU A 431 -16.62 14.83 -9.95
N LYS A 432 -15.56 14.45 -10.66
CA LYS A 432 -14.28 14.13 -10.04
C LYS A 432 -13.56 15.40 -9.53
N PRO A 433 -12.83 15.31 -8.41
CA PRO A 433 -12.09 16.44 -7.84
C PRO A 433 -10.95 16.95 -8.75
N GLU A 434 -10.31 16.07 -9.52
CA GLU A 434 -9.10 16.35 -10.32
C GLU A 434 -9.35 16.81 -11.77
N PHE A 435 -10.56 17.29 -12.10
CA PHE A 435 -10.86 17.67 -13.49
C PHE A 435 -9.99 18.83 -14.01
N THR A 436 -9.61 19.75 -13.12
CA THR A 436 -8.89 20.99 -13.51
C THR A 436 -7.43 20.74 -13.86
N THR A 437 -6.75 19.80 -13.18
CA THR A 437 -5.34 19.45 -13.41
C THR A 437 -5.16 18.62 -14.68
N THR A 438 -6.19 17.85 -15.06
CA THR A 438 -6.20 17.05 -16.30
C THR A 438 -6.52 17.92 -17.51
N PHE A 439 -7.46 18.86 -17.38
CA PHE A 439 -7.85 19.78 -18.46
C PHE A 439 -6.71 20.75 -18.83
N SER A 440 -5.96 21.27 -17.84
CA SER A 440 -4.77 22.09 -18.11
C SER A 440 -3.66 21.33 -18.83
N ARG A 441 -3.47 20.04 -18.51
CA ARG A 441 -2.51 19.16 -19.23
C ARG A 441 -2.97 18.79 -20.64
N GLY A 442 -4.29 18.71 -20.87
CA GLY A 442 -4.87 18.49 -22.20
C GLY A 442 -4.74 19.71 -23.12
N LEU A 443 -4.99 20.91 -22.58
CA LEU A 443 -4.80 22.17 -23.32
C LEU A 443 -3.33 22.50 -23.59
N LEU A 444 -2.40 22.06 -22.75
CA LEU A 444 -0.95 22.20 -23.01
C LEU A 444 -0.43 21.23 -24.09
N ARG A 445 -1.26 20.31 -24.59
CA ARG A 445 -0.90 19.34 -25.66
C ARG A 445 -1.49 19.71 -27.03
N ILE A 446 -2.31 20.76 -27.09
CA ILE A 446 -2.85 21.37 -28.33
C ILE A 446 -2.09 22.67 -28.54
#